data_AF-A0A4U5TWQ1-F1
#
_entry.id   AF-A0A4U5TWQ1-F1
#
_cell.length_a   1.000
_cell.length_b   1.000
_cell.length_c   1.000
_cell.angle_alpha   90.00
_cell.angle_beta   90.00
_cell.angle_gamma   90.00
#
_symmetry.space_group_name_H-M   'P 1'
#
loop_
_entity.id
_entity.type
_entity.pdbx_description
1 polymer ?
#
loop_
_entity_poly.entity_id
_entity_poly.type
_entity_poly.pdbx_seq_one_letter_code
_entity_poly.pdbx_strand_id
1 'polypeptide(L)'
;MMIKLVMSCSFTYFLLKNLICTRLSILCELKCKNCNKDIKDYARFCESCGAKVMDTKISLAVLFQEFMSTYFGWDISFAKNLRGLITKPHFVISEYLGGVRKRYMPPIVFVSFGVALSSIVMNIYSDEYLNLTSSFGETQLEIIQDSYDEGVIDEKQYQVQLDSIGTSKEIQKITLKYFNIISFLLLPIYALFTLLIFCRKYNYGEHLVINSYLLLLDICKAFELCTR
;
A
#
# COMPACT_ATOMS: atom_id res chain seq x y z
N MET A 1 77.27 35.65 -9.38
CA MET A 1 77.15 35.58 -10.84
C MET A 1 76.38 34.29 -11.17
N MET A 2 75.05 34.31 -11.04
CA MET A 2 74.08 34.52 -12.12
C MET A 2 74.11 33.46 -13.26
N ILE A 3 73.03 32.66 -13.29
CA ILE A 3 72.11 32.44 -14.42
C ILE A 3 72.46 31.41 -15.52
N LYS A 4 71.41 30.63 -15.90
CA LYS A 4 71.21 29.71 -17.05
C LYS A 4 71.86 28.34 -16.86
N LEU A 5 71.16 27.20 -16.85
CA LEU A 5 70.16 26.75 -17.82
C LEU A 5 69.05 25.92 -17.15
N VAL A 6 67.84 26.48 -17.10
CA VAL A 6 66.57 25.74 -17.03
C VAL A 6 66.00 25.83 -18.44
N MET A 7 66.14 24.82 -19.31
CA MET A 7 65.37 24.75 -20.58
C MET A 7 65.54 23.42 -21.35
N SER A 8 65.41 22.26 -20.69
CA SER A 8 65.37 20.97 -21.44
C SER A 8 64.48 19.87 -20.86
N CYS A 9 63.64 20.18 -19.86
CA CYS A 9 62.84 19.15 -19.17
C CYS A 9 61.31 19.37 -19.26
N SER A 10 60.82 20.11 -20.26
CA SER A 10 59.38 20.46 -20.36
C SER A 10 58.59 19.76 -21.47
N PHE A 11 59.20 18.96 -22.36
CA PHE A 11 58.47 18.40 -23.50
C PHE A 11 58.03 16.93 -23.33
N THR A 12 58.81 16.11 -22.62
CA THR A 12 58.44 14.71 -22.31
C THR A 12 57.38 14.62 -21.21
N TYR A 13 57.27 15.64 -20.35
CA TYR A 13 56.25 15.71 -19.30
C TYR A 13 54.83 16.00 -19.85
N PHE A 14 54.71 16.51 -21.08
CA PHE A 14 53.42 16.88 -21.66
C PHE A 14 52.67 15.69 -22.30
N LEU A 15 53.39 14.69 -22.83
CA LEU A 15 52.76 13.53 -23.49
C LEU A 15 52.37 12.39 -22.55
N LEU A 16 52.97 12.31 -21.35
CA LEU A 16 52.58 11.34 -20.31
C LEU A 16 51.35 11.77 -19.50
N LYS A 17 50.87 13.02 -19.68
CA LYS A 17 49.73 13.57 -18.93
C LYS A 17 48.36 13.07 -19.44
N ASN A 18 48.31 12.37 -20.58
CA ASN A 18 47.07 11.92 -21.21
C ASN A 18 46.71 10.44 -20.99
N LEU A 19 47.49 9.68 -20.20
CA LEU A 19 47.27 8.23 -20.04
C LEU A 19 47.14 7.74 -18.59
N ILE A 20 47.16 8.64 -17.60
CA ILE A 20 47.06 8.26 -16.19
C ILE A 20 45.99 9.15 -15.54
N CYS A 21 44.74 8.94 -15.92
CA CYS A 21 43.59 9.37 -15.14
C CYS A 21 43.33 8.32 -14.05
N THR A 22 44.28 8.16 -13.13
CA THR A 22 44.10 7.37 -11.91
C THR A 22 44.29 8.30 -10.71
N ARG A 23 43.15 8.65 -10.11
CA ARG A 23 42.97 8.72 -8.66
C ARG A 23 43.88 9.73 -7.92
N LEU A 24 43.60 11.03 -8.05
CA LEU A 24 43.63 11.98 -6.92
C LEU A 24 42.96 13.31 -7.32
N SER A 25 41.91 13.69 -6.58
CA SER A 25 41.42 15.06 -6.40
C SER A 25 41.28 15.94 -7.66
N ILE A 26 40.37 15.58 -8.55
CA ILE A 26 39.67 16.59 -9.37
C ILE A 26 38.37 16.84 -8.64
N LEU A 27 38.17 18.06 -8.13
CA LEU A 27 36.85 18.62 -7.86
C LEU A 27 36.07 18.52 -9.17
N CYS A 28 35.46 17.37 -9.43
CA CYS A 28 34.51 17.23 -10.52
C CYS A 28 33.28 17.94 -10.00
N GLU A 29 33.06 19.19 -10.41
CA GLU A 29 31.80 19.90 -10.18
C GLU A 29 30.68 19.05 -10.81
N LEU A 30 30.11 18.15 -10.02
CA LEU A 30 29.02 17.29 -10.42
C LEU A 30 27.75 18.13 -10.45
N LYS A 31 27.49 18.75 -11.60
CA LYS A 31 26.30 19.61 -11.78
C LYS A 31 25.04 18.76 -11.91
N CYS A 32 23.97 19.23 -11.27
CA CYS A 32 22.66 18.62 -11.39
C CYS A 32 22.15 18.72 -12.82
N LYS A 33 21.82 17.59 -13.45
CA LYS A 33 21.21 17.56 -14.79
C LYS A 33 19.88 18.32 -14.89
N ASN A 34 19.20 18.57 -13.76
CA ASN A 34 17.91 19.27 -13.72
C ASN A 34 18.05 20.78 -13.47
N CYS A 35 18.83 21.20 -12.45
CA CYS A 35 18.93 22.61 -12.05
C CYS A 35 20.33 23.23 -12.22
N ASN A 36 21.30 22.48 -12.77
CA ASN A 36 22.69 22.88 -13.03
C ASN A 36 23.51 23.38 -11.83
N LYS A 37 22.99 23.28 -10.61
CA LYS A 37 23.74 23.57 -9.38
C LYS A 37 24.69 22.42 -9.02
N ASP A 38 25.76 22.76 -8.32
CA ASP A 38 26.76 21.79 -7.89
C ASP A 38 26.18 20.80 -6.87
N ILE A 39 26.56 19.54 -7.04
CA ILE A 39 26.17 18.43 -6.17
C ILE A 39 27.44 17.78 -5.63
N LYS A 40 27.38 17.34 -4.37
CA LYS A 40 28.44 16.55 -3.74
C LYS A 40 28.54 15.18 -4.40
N ASP A 41 29.76 14.66 -4.56
CA ASP A 41 30.05 13.40 -5.27
C ASP A 41 29.28 12.17 -4.76
N TYR A 42 28.94 12.17 -3.46
CA TYR A 42 28.23 11.07 -2.80
C TYR A 42 26.72 11.29 -2.68
N ALA A 43 26.19 12.42 -3.16
CA ALA A 43 24.77 12.72 -3.01
C ALA A 43 23.94 11.90 -4.00
N ARG A 44 22.93 11.19 -3.48
CA ARG A 44 21.94 10.46 -4.31
C ARG A 44 20.80 11.34 -4.81
N PHE A 45 20.62 12.52 -4.22
CA PHE A 45 19.59 13.49 -4.56
C PHE A 45 20.19 14.90 -4.52
N CYS A 46 19.71 15.78 -5.41
CA CYS A 46 20.11 17.17 -5.43
C CYS A 46 19.43 17.96 -4.30
N GLU A 47 20.23 18.63 -3.46
CA GLU A 47 19.73 19.44 -2.34
C GLU A 47 18.90 20.66 -2.78
N SER A 48 19.10 21.13 -4.01
CA SER A 48 18.42 22.33 -4.52
C SER A 48 17.09 22.08 -5.22
N CYS A 49 16.93 20.95 -5.93
CA CYS A 49 15.71 20.66 -6.70
C CYS A 49 15.08 19.30 -6.38
N GLY A 50 15.68 18.50 -5.49
CA GLY A 50 15.17 17.19 -5.09
C GLY A 50 15.32 16.07 -6.13
N ALA A 51 15.89 16.36 -7.31
CA ALA A 51 16.08 15.35 -8.35
C ALA A 51 17.04 14.23 -7.90
N LYS A 52 16.67 12.97 -8.17
CA LYS A 52 17.55 11.82 -7.98
C LYS A 52 18.72 11.89 -8.96
N VAL A 53 19.93 11.67 -8.47
CA VAL A 53 21.13 11.59 -9.33
C VAL A 53 21.08 10.25 -10.06
N MET A 54 20.92 10.30 -11.38
CA MET A 54 20.82 9.12 -12.25
C MET A 54 22.16 8.83 -12.92
N ASP A 55 22.77 7.72 -12.52
CA ASP A 55 24.00 7.12 -13.03
C ASP A 55 23.73 5.95 -14.00
N THR A 56 22.54 5.35 -13.95
CA THR A 56 22.10 4.29 -14.86
C THR A 56 21.50 4.83 -16.16
N LYS A 57 21.75 4.14 -17.28
CA LYS A 57 21.03 4.38 -18.54
C LYS A 57 19.57 3.94 -18.39
N ILE A 58 18.66 4.64 -19.09
CA ILE A 58 17.25 4.25 -19.16
C ILE A 58 17.17 2.91 -19.88
N SER A 59 16.61 1.91 -19.20
CA SER A 59 16.32 0.59 -19.75
C SER A 59 14.87 0.23 -19.45
N LEU A 60 14.30 -0.70 -20.22
CA LEU A 60 12.93 -1.15 -20.01
C LEU A 60 12.72 -1.71 -18.58
N ALA A 61 13.72 -2.38 -18.02
CA ALA A 61 13.68 -2.89 -16.65
C ALA A 61 13.63 -1.77 -15.61
N VAL A 62 14.43 -0.70 -15.80
CA VAL A 62 14.41 0.47 -14.90
C VAL A 62 13.05 1.17 -14.96
N LEU A 63 12.50 1.38 -16.16
CA LEU A 63 11.17 1.98 -16.34
C LEU A 63 10.07 1.14 -15.71
N PHE A 64 10.13 -0.19 -15.86
CA PHE A 64 9.17 -1.09 -15.25
C PHE A 64 9.25 -1.07 -13.72
N GLN A 65 10.45 -1.01 -13.15
CA GLN A 65 10.65 -0.86 -11.71
C GLN A 65 10.15 0.49 -11.20
N GLU A 66 10.38 1.58 -11.94
CA GLU A 66 9.84 2.92 -11.60
C GLU A 66 8.31 2.94 -11.68
N PHE A 67 7.72 2.30 -12.68
CA PHE A 67 6.28 2.13 -12.80
C PHE A 67 5.70 1.35 -11.61
N MET A 68 6.26 0.18 -11.31
CA MET A 68 5.82 -0.65 -10.18
C MET A 68 6.00 0.05 -8.82
N SER A 69 7.10 0.78 -8.62
CA SER A 69 7.31 1.53 -7.38
C SER A 69 6.43 2.77 -7.27
N THR A 70 6.11 3.44 -8.38
CA THR A 70 5.30 4.68 -8.37
C THR A 70 3.81 4.39 -8.24
N TYR A 71 3.28 3.45 -9.03
CA TYR A 71 1.84 3.17 -9.06
C TYR A 71 1.42 2.10 -8.06
N PHE A 72 2.24 1.06 -7.93
CA PHE A 72 1.94 -0.09 -7.09
C PHE A 72 2.69 -0.04 -5.75
N GLY A 73 3.62 0.90 -5.54
CA GLY A 73 4.47 0.90 -4.34
C GLY A 73 5.25 -0.41 -4.17
N TRP A 74 5.37 -1.20 -5.24
CA TRP A 74 5.88 -2.57 -5.19
C TRP A 74 7.40 -2.53 -5.18
N ASP A 75 7.93 -2.30 -3.99
CA ASP A 75 9.34 -2.35 -3.66
C ASP A 75 9.59 -3.53 -2.69
N ILE A 76 10.85 -3.80 -2.38
CA ILE A 76 11.27 -4.76 -1.33
C ILE A 76 10.58 -4.45 0.01
N SER A 77 10.13 -3.20 0.21
CA SER A 77 9.31 -2.82 1.35
C SER A 77 8.01 -3.61 1.45
N PHE A 78 7.29 -3.94 0.37
CA PHE A 78 6.01 -4.67 0.43
C PHE A 78 6.14 -5.99 1.20
N ALA A 79 7.10 -6.83 0.80
CA ALA A 79 7.34 -8.12 1.46
C ALA A 79 7.77 -7.96 2.92
N LYS A 80 8.56 -6.92 3.23
CA LYS A 80 8.96 -6.58 4.60
C LYS A 80 7.76 -6.10 5.45
N ASN A 81 6.87 -5.29 4.89
CA ASN A 81 5.64 -4.86 5.55
C ASN A 81 4.74 -6.04 5.86
N LEU A 82 4.47 -6.86 4.84
CA LEU A 82 3.59 -8.02 4.96
C LEU A 82 4.11 -8.99 6.02
N ARG A 83 5.39 -9.39 5.93
CA ARG A 83 6.03 -10.25 6.94
C ARG A 83 6.04 -9.60 8.32
N GLY A 84 6.33 -8.31 8.40
CA GLY A 84 6.36 -7.55 9.65
C GLY A 84 5.00 -7.49 10.32
N LEU A 85 3.92 -7.27 9.56
CA LEU A 85 2.56 -7.22 10.09
C LEU A 85 2.05 -8.58 10.54
N ILE A 86 2.37 -9.65 9.82
CA ILE A 86 2.00 -11.02 10.22
C ILE A 86 2.73 -11.41 11.51
N THR A 87 4.02 -11.10 11.62
CA THR A 87 4.85 -11.58 12.76
C THR A 87 4.82 -10.66 13.98
N LYS A 88 4.86 -9.33 13.78
CA LYS A 88 4.99 -8.30 14.83
C LYS A 88 4.24 -7.01 14.42
N PRO A 89 2.89 -7.04 14.35
CA PRO A 89 2.12 -5.91 13.83
C PRO A 89 2.29 -4.63 14.65
N HIS A 90 2.34 -4.75 15.98
CA HIS A 90 2.54 -3.59 16.87
C HIS A 90 3.84 -2.83 16.56
N PHE A 91 4.91 -3.53 16.21
CA PHE A 91 6.21 -2.92 15.90
C PHE A 91 6.16 -2.12 14.59
N VAL A 92 5.55 -2.68 13.54
CA VAL A 92 5.40 -1.99 12.24
C VAL A 92 4.56 -0.72 12.39
N ILE A 93 3.41 -0.84 13.06
CA ILE A 93 2.50 0.30 13.25
C ILE A 93 3.18 1.38 14.09
N SER A 94 3.81 1.02 15.21
CA SER A 94 4.49 2.00 16.08
C SER A 94 5.67 2.70 15.41
N GLU A 95 6.52 1.99 14.65
CA GLU A 95 7.61 2.63 13.89
C GLU A 95 7.07 3.57 12.79
N TYR A 96 5.97 3.20 12.11
CA TYR A 96 5.36 4.07 11.09
C TYR A 96 4.83 5.37 11.71
N LEU A 97 4.09 5.25 12.82
CA LEU A 97 3.58 6.40 13.58
C LEU A 97 4.72 7.26 14.15
N GLY A 98 5.81 6.62 14.59
CA GLY A 98 7.04 7.26 15.05
C GLY A 98 7.85 7.98 13.95
N GLY A 99 7.42 7.91 12.68
CA GLY A 99 7.99 8.70 11.58
C GLY A 99 8.81 7.90 10.56
N VAL A 100 8.98 6.58 10.73
CA VAL A 100 9.75 5.73 9.80
C VAL A 100 8.90 5.36 8.57
N ARG A 101 8.44 6.37 7.82
CA ARG A 101 7.43 6.20 6.75
C ARG A 101 7.95 5.65 5.43
N LYS A 102 9.26 5.76 5.15
CA LYS A 102 9.88 5.29 3.89
C LYS A 102 10.24 3.79 3.91
N ARG A 103 10.49 3.23 5.09
CA ARG A 103 10.80 1.80 5.27
C ARG A 103 9.59 0.93 4.94
N TYR A 104 8.42 1.46 5.30
CA TYR A 104 7.14 0.79 5.22
C TYR A 104 6.32 1.34 4.06
N MET A 105 5.34 0.56 3.64
CA MET A 105 4.51 0.87 2.49
C MET A 105 3.41 1.81 2.96
N PRO A 106 3.07 2.87 2.20
CA PRO A 106 1.99 3.77 2.56
C PRO A 106 0.70 2.97 2.85
N PRO A 107 0.04 3.20 4.00
CA PRO A 107 -1.09 2.39 4.45
C PRO A 107 -2.24 2.33 3.44
N ILE A 108 -2.52 3.43 2.77
CA ILE A 108 -3.60 3.52 1.75
C ILE A 108 -3.30 2.57 0.59
N VAL A 109 -2.10 2.62 0.03
CA VAL A 109 -1.71 1.75 -1.09
C VAL A 109 -1.79 0.28 -0.65
N PHE A 110 -1.36 0.00 0.58
CA PHE A 110 -1.37 -1.34 1.13
C PHE A 110 -2.80 -1.90 1.33
N VAL A 111 -3.74 -1.08 1.82
CA VAL A 111 -5.17 -1.43 1.87
C VAL A 111 -5.73 -1.69 0.47
N SER A 112 -5.35 -0.89 -0.53
CA SER A 112 -5.83 -1.09 -1.90
C SER A 112 -5.48 -2.48 -2.46
N PHE A 113 -4.31 -3.01 -2.12
CA PHE A 113 -3.96 -4.40 -2.47
C PHE A 113 -4.85 -5.42 -1.76
N GLY A 114 -5.10 -5.22 -0.47
CA GLY A 114 -5.98 -6.08 0.31
C GLY A 114 -7.38 -6.14 -0.26
N VAL A 115 -7.98 -4.97 -0.49
CA VAL A 115 -9.32 -4.85 -1.06
C VAL A 115 -9.36 -5.50 -2.44
N ALA A 116 -8.39 -5.22 -3.32
CA ALA A 116 -8.34 -5.82 -4.65
C ALA A 116 -8.24 -7.35 -4.62
N LEU A 117 -7.43 -7.91 -3.71
CA LEU A 117 -7.34 -9.36 -3.52
C LEU A 117 -8.66 -9.93 -2.98
N SER A 118 -9.26 -9.28 -1.99
CA SER A 118 -10.56 -9.67 -1.46
C SER A 118 -11.66 -9.59 -2.52
N SER A 119 -11.61 -8.63 -3.46
CA SER A 119 -12.56 -8.58 -4.58
C SER A 119 -12.50 -9.82 -5.44
N ILE A 120 -11.28 -10.28 -5.75
CA ILE A 120 -11.06 -11.45 -6.60
C ILE A 120 -11.63 -12.68 -5.91
N VAL A 121 -11.32 -12.85 -4.61
CA VAL A 121 -11.88 -13.93 -3.80
C VAL A 121 -13.41 -13.85 -3.78
N MET A 122 -13.99 -12.69 -3.45
CA MET A 122 -15.43 -12.52 -3.39
C MET A 122 -16.12 -12.77 -4.74
N ASN A 123 -15.48 -12.43 -5.85
CA ASN A 123 -16.03 -12.70 -7.17
C ASN A 123 -16.06 -14.21 -7.47
N ILE A 124 -14.98 -14.93 -7.15
CA ILE A 124 -14.90 -16.39 -7.32
C ILE A 124 -15.96 -17.11 -6.48
N TYR A 125 -16.19 -16.67 -5.24
CA TYR A 125 -17.12 -17.33 -4.31
C TYR A 125 -18.52 -16.69 -4.27
N SER A 126 -18.85 -15.78 -5.19
CA SER A 126 -20.10 -15.01 -5.14
C SER A 126 -21.35 -15.87 -5.24
N ASP A 127 -21.36 -16.85 -6.15
CA ASP A 127 -22.49 -17.77 -6.32
C ASP A 127 -22.66 -18.69 -5.11
N GLU A 128 -21.56 -19.23 -4.58
CA GLU A 128 -21.57 -20.08 -3.38
C GLU A 128 -22.08 -19.30 -2.16
N TYR A 129 -21.63 -18.05 -1.99
CA TYR A 129 -22.11 -17.17 -0.93
C TYR A 129 -23.61 -16.87 -1.05
N LEU A 130 -24.10 -16.62 -2.26
CA LEU A 130 -25.52 -16.38 -2.51
C LEU A 130 -26.36 -17.64 -2.26
N ASN A 131 -25.88 -18.82 -2.65
CA ASN A 131 -26.57 -20.09 -2.43
C ASN A 131 -26.67 -20.46 -0.95
N LEU A 132 -25.58 -20.27 -0.19
CA LEU A 132 -25.59 -20.45 1.26
C LEU A 132 -26.62 -19.52 1.90
N THR A 133 -26.62 -18.24 1.50
CA THR A 133 -27.52 -17.27 2.13
C THR A 133 -28.98 -17.43 1.68
N SER A 134 -29.23 -17.88 0.44
CA SER A 134 -30.58 -18.20 -0.02
C SER A 134 -31.16 -19.41 0.71
N SER A 135 -30.35 -20.43 1.00
CA SER A 135 -30.78 -21.60 1.78
C SER A 135 -31.23 -21.20 3.19
N PHE A 136 -30.46 -20.36 3.90
CA PHE A 136 -30.90 -19.81 5.18
C PHE A 136 -32.17 -18.97 5.06
N GLY A 137 -32.32 -18.22 3.96
CA GLY A 137 -33.53 -17.46 3.67
C GLY A 137 -34.75 -18.34 3.43
N GLU A 138 -34.61 -19.46 2.72
CA GLU A 138 -35.70 -20.43 2.48
C GLU A 138 -36.17 -21.10 3.77
N THR A 139 -35.26 -21.51 4.64
CA THR A 139 -35.62 -22.05 5.95
C THR A 139 -36.38 -21.02 6.81
N GLN A 140 -35.98 -19.74 6.75
CA GLN A 140 -36.72 -18.68 7.44
C GLN A 140 -38.13 -18.51 6.86
N LEU A 141 -38.28 -18.59 5.53
CA LEU A 141 -39.58 -18.51 4.87
C LEU A 141 -40.50 -19.67 5.27
N GLU A 142 -39.98 -20.90 5.39
CA GLU A 142 -40.74 -22.05 5.89
C GLU A 142 -41.22 -21.84 7.33
N ILE A 143 -40.34 -21.40 8.24
CA ILE A 143 -40.71 -21.13 9.64
C ILE A 143 -41.79 -20.02 9.74
N ILE A 144 -41.66 -18.98 8.91
CA ILE A 144 -42.64 -17.88 8.85
C ILE A 144 -43.97 -18.38 8.30
N GLN A 145 -43.95 -19.25 7.28
CA GLN A 145 -45.15 -19.85 6.72
C GLN A 145 -45.87 -20.72 7.76
N ASP A 146 -45.16 -21.61 8.44
CA ASP A 146 -45.72 -22.48 9.48
C ASP A 146 -46.34 -21.65 10.62
N SER A 147 -45.66 -20.59 11.04
CA SER A 147 -46.15 -19.69 12.11
C SER A 147 -47.44 -18.95 11.70
N TYR A 148 -47.61 -18.66 10.41
CA TYR A 148 -48.83 -18.06 9.88
C TYR A 148 -49.97 -19.09 9.80
N ASP A 149 -49.68 -20.31 9.35
CA ASP A 149 -50.66 -21.39 9.25
C ASP A 149 -51.15 -21.88 10.63
N GLU A 150 -50.31 -21.81 11.66
CA GLU A 150 -50.69 -22.04 13.07
C GLU A 150 -51.43 -20.86 13.72
N GLY A 151 -51.59 -19.73 13.01
CA GLY A 151 -52.27 -18.54 13.50
C GLY A 151 -51.53 -17.78 14.60
N VAL A 152 -50.21 -17.99 14.74
CA VAL A 152 -49.35 -17.31 15.72
C VAL A 152 -49.05 -15.87 15.30
N ILE A 153 -49.00 -15.61 13.99
CA ILE A 153 -48.71 -14.30 13.41
C ILE A 153 -49.81 -13.85 12.44
N ASP A 154 -50.16 -12.57 12.51
CA ASP A 154 -51.17 -11.96 11.64
C ASP A 154 -50.66 -11.78 10.20
N GLU A 155 -51.58 -11.66 9.23
CA GLU A 155 -51.26 -11.41 7.81
C GLU A 155 -50.33 -10.19 7.60
N LYS A 156 -50.54 -9.13 8.39
CA LYS A 156 -49.64 -7.96 8.36
C LYS A 156 -48.23 -8.29 8.82
N GLN A 157 -48.06 -9.17 9.81
CA GLN A 157 -46.75 -9.56 10.31
C GLN A 157 -46.05 -10.48 9.31
N TYR A 158 -46.80 -11.40 8.69
CA TYR A 158 -46.30 -12.25 7.62
C TYR A 158 -45.75 -11.43 6.44
N GLN A 159 -46.48 -10.42 5.97
CA GLN A 159 -46.00 -9.56 4.87
C GLN A 159 -44.76 -8.73 5.22
N VAL A 160 -44.66 -8.22 6.45
CA VAL A 160 -43.46 -7.49 6.90
C VAL A 160 -42.24 -8.41 6.93
N GLN A 161 -42.41 -9.67 7.36
CA GLN A 161 -41.32 -10.63 7.40
C GLN A 161 -40.88 -11.05 5.99
N LEU A 162 -41.83 -11.31 5.08
CA LEU A 162 -41.54 -11.59 3.67
C LEU A 162 -40.77 -10.44 2.99
N ASP A 163 -41.22 -9.20 3.19
CA ASP A 163 -40.56 -8.02 2.62
C ASP A 163 -39.16 -7.82 3.21
N SER A 164 -38.97 -8.10 4.51
CA SER A 164 -37.66 -8.03 5.16
C SER A 164 -36.66 -9.03 4.56
N ILE A 165 -37.12 -10.25 4.24
CA ILE A 165 -36.29 -11.29 3.62
C ILE A 165 -35.98 -10.91 2.17
N GLY A 166 -36.97 -10.43 1.41
CA GLY A 166 -36.77 -9.92 0.05
C GLY A 166 -35.75 -8.78 0.01
N THR A 167 -35.91 -7.80 0.90
CA THR A 167 -34.98 -6.68 1.06
C THR A 167 -33.58 -7.15 1.43
N SER A 168 -33.45 -8.15 2.31
CA SER A 168 -32.15 -8.71 2.70
C SER A 168 -31.40 -9.33 1.51
N LYS A 169 -32.10 -10.04 0.61
CA LYS A 169 -31.52 -10.62 -0.61
C LYS A 169 -31.00 -9.55 -1.55
N GLU A 170 -31.77 -8.46 -1.75
CA GLU A 170 -31.33 -7.35 -2.59
C GLU A 170 -30.14 -6.60 -1.99
N ILE A 171 -30.13 -6.36 -0.68
CA ILE A 171 -28.99 -5.75 0.02
C ILE A 171 -27.72 -6.60 -0.14
N GLN A 172 -27.81 -7.93 -0.05
CA GLN A 172 -26.67 -8.81 -0.24
C GLN A 172 -26.12 -8.74 -1.67
N LYS A 173 -26.99 -8.77 -2.69
CA LYS A 173 -26.58 -8.60 -4.10
C LYS A 173 -25.85 -7.27 -4.32
N ILE A 174 -26.40 -6.17 -3.77
CA ILE A 174 -25.77 -4.85 -3.83
C ILE A 174 -24.41 -4.86 -3.12
N THR A 175 -24.32 -5.48 -1.94
CA THR A 175 -23.10 -5.56 -1.16
C THR A 175 -21.99 -6.28 -1.91
N LEU A 176 -22.29 -7.42 -2.55
CA LEU A 176 -21.32 -8.16 -3.36
C LEU A 176 -20.87 -7.34 -4.57
N LYS A 177 -21.82 -6.68 -5.26
CA LYS A 177 -21.54 -5.87 -6.45
C LYS A 177 -20.64 -4.67 -6.16
N TYR A 178 -20.84 -4.01 -5.02
CA TYR A 178 -20.13 -2.79 -4.63
C TYR A 178 -19.14 -3.00 -3.48
N PHE A 179 -18.77 -4.26 -3.21
CA PHE A 179 -17.92 -4.65 -2.09
C PHE A 179 -16.65 -3.78 -1.95
N ASN A 180 -15.99 -3.46 -3.07
CA ASN A 180 -14.78 -2.65 -3.08
C ASN A 180 -15.02 -1.23 -2.59
N ILE A 181 -16.05 -0.58 -3.13
CA ILE A 181 -16.40 0.80 -2.77
C ILE A 181 -16.82 0.86 -1.31
N ILE A 182 -17.65 -0.10 -0.88
CA ILE A 182 -18.09 -0.23 0.50
C ILE A 182 -16.88 -0.40 1.43
N SER A 183 -15.94 -1.29 1.08
CA SER A 183 -14.73 -1.53 1.87
C SER A 183 -13.88 -0.27 2.05
N PHE A 184 -13.68 0.52 0.98
CA PHE A 184 -12.95 1.79 1.07
C PHE A 184 -13.70 2.85 1.88
N LEU A 185 -15.03 2.91 1.75
CA LEU A 185 -15.85 3.87 2.48
C LEU A 185 -15.94 3.55 3.97
N LEU A 186 -15.87 2.27 4.34
CA LEU A 186 -15.87 1.83 5.74
C LEU A 186 -14.57 2.20 6.47
N LEU A 187 -13.43 2.30 5.78
CA LEU A 187 -12.14 2.63 6.39
C LEU A 187 -12.16 3.96 7.19
N PRO A 188 -12.59 5.11 6.64
CA PRO A 188 -12.71 6.35 7.41
C PRO A 188 -13.77 6.27 8.51
N ILE A 189 -14.83 5.48 8.32
CA ILE A 189 -15.88 5.26 9.34
C ILE A 189 -15.29 4.50 10.54
N TYR A 190 -14.51 3.44 10.31
CA TYR A 190 -13.80 2.72 11.37
C TYR A 190 -12.74 3.59 12.07
N ALA A 191 -12.01 4.41 11.31
CA ALA A 191 -11.09 5.37 11.89
C ALA A 191 -11.80 6.37 12.81
N LEU A 192 -12.97 6.88 12.40
CA LEU A 192 -13.79 7.77 13.21
C LEU A 192 -14.32 7.07 14.47
N PHE A 193 -14.82 5.85 14.31
CA PHE A 193 -15.36 5.06 15.43
C PHE A 193 -14.27 4.77 16.48
N THR A 194 -13.08 4.36 16.05
CA THR A 194 -11.94 4.14 16.95
C THR A 194 -11.45 5.44 17.59
N LEU A 195 -11.52 6.58 16.89
CA LEU A 195 -11.22 7.89 17.48
C LEU A 195 -12.20 8.23 18.62
N LEU A 196 -13.50 7.96 18.43
CA LEU A 196 -14.52 8.20 19.44
C LEU A 196 -14.33 7.30 20.68
N ILE A 197 -13.93 6.05 20.48
CA ILE A 197 -13.70 5.11 21.59
C ILE A 197 -12.41 5.41 22.35
N PHE A 198 -11.31 5.63 21.64
CA PHE A 198 -9.97 5.77 22.25
C PHE A 198 -9.56 7.23 22.47
N CYS A 199 -10.55 8.12 22.61
CA CYS A 199 -10.42 9.57 22.77
C CYS A 199 -9.09 10.00 23.43
N ARG A 200 -8.25 10.70 22.65
CA ARG A 200 -7.04 11.47 23.03
C ARG A 200 -5.65 10.81 22.96
N LYS A 201 -5.49 9.53 22.60
CA LYS A 201 -4.12 8.98 22.43
C LYS A 201 -3.50 9.31 21.07
N TYR A 202 -4.30 9.32 20.01
CA TYR A 202 -3.84 9.48 18.64
C TYR A 202 -4.75 10.45 17.87
N ASN A 203 -4.21 11.10 16.83
CA ASN A 203 -4.99 11.95 15.94
C ASN A 203 -5.77 11.10 14.91
N TYR A 204 -6.75 11.71 14.22
CA TYR A 204 -7.57 10.99 13.23
C TYR A 204 -6.73 10.32 12.13
N GLY A 205 -5.65 10.97 11.67
CA GLY A 205 -4.75 10.40 10.67
C GLY A 205 -4.02 9.15 11.17
N GLU A 206 -3.59 9.15 12.43
CA GLU A 206 -2.98 7.98 13.06
C GLU A 206 -3.99 6.85 13.25
N HIS A 207 -5.24 7.15 13.62
CA HIS A 207 -6.33 6.18 13.62
C HIS A 207 -6.56 5.60 12.23
N LEU A 208 -6.54 6.41 11.18
CA LEU A 208 -6.67 5.94 9.80
C LEU A 208 -5.53 4.97 9.43
N VAL A 209 -4.28 5.32 9.75
CA VAL A 209 -3.10 4.46 9.54
C VAL A 209 -3.23 3.12 10.28
N ILE A 210 -3.61 3.16 11.55
CA ILE A 210 -3.76 1.96 12.39
C ILE A 210 -4.83 1.03 11.78
N ASN A 211 -6.02 1.56 11.50
CA ASN A 211 -7.12 0.77 10.93
C ASN A 211 -6.78 0.22 9.54
N SER A 212 -5.98 0.95 8.75
CA SER A 212 -5.53 0.51 7.43
C SER A 212 -4.64 -0.74 7.52
N TYR A 213 -3.69 -0.77 8.47
CA TYR A 213 -2.85 -1.94 8.67
C TYR A 213 -3.57 -3.11 9.36
N LEU A 214 -4.52 -2.83 10.25
CA LEU A 214 -5.31 -3.87 10.91
C LEU A 214 -6.23 -4.60 9.93
N LEU A 215 -6.94 -3.86 9.07
CA LEU A 215 -7.83 -4.44 8.06
C LEU A 215 -7.11 -5.47 7.19
N LEU A 216 -5.86 -5.21 6.80
CA LEU A 216 -5.09 -6.17 6.02
C LEU A 216 -4.60 -7.36 6.85
N LEU A 217 -4.19 -7.13 8.09
CA LEU A 217 -3.78 -8.23 8.98
C LEU A 217 -4.91 -9.26 9.12
N ASP A 218 -6.16 -8.79 9.23
CA ASP A 218 -7.34 -9.64 9.32
C ASP A 218 -7.53 -10.48 8.06
N ILE A 219 -7.39 -9.86 6.87
CA ILE A 219 -7.43 -10.57 5.57
C ILE A 219 -6.32 -11.63 5.50
N CYS A 220 -5.09 -11.30 5.90
CA CYS A 220 -3.97 -12.24 5.86
C CYS A 220 -4.16 -13.43 6.82
N LYS A 221 -4.67 -13.17 8.03
CA LYS A 221 -4.98 -14.23 9.00
C LYS A 221 -6.12 -15.13 8.54
N ALA A 222 -7.16 -14.55 7.92
CA ALA A 222 -8.25 -15.31 7.33
C ALA A 222 -7.73 -16.27 6.24
N PHE A 223 -6.78 -15.82 5.42
CA PHE A 223 -6.17 -16.66 4.40
C PHE A 223 -5.33 -17.80 4.99
N GLU A 224 -4.53 -17.53 6.04
CA GLU A 224 -3.74 -18.58 6.70
C GLU A 224 -4.63 -19.68 7.31
N LEU A 225 -5.76 -19.29 7.92
CA LEU A 225 -6.76 -20.22 8.47
C LEU A 225 -7.43 -21.07 7.39
N CYS A 226 -7.64 -20.52 6.19
CA CYS A 226 -8.25 -21.26 5.08
C CYS A 226 -7.28 -22.27 4.42
N THR A 227 -5.97 -22.08 4.59
CA THR A 227 -4.93 -22.96 4.02
C THR A 227 -4.49 -24.11 4.93
N ARG A 228 -4.98 -24.17 6.18
CA ARG A 228 -4.73 -25.28 7.12
C ARG A 228 -5.97 -26.15 7.26
#